data_AF-A0A2Z5ZH27-F1
#
_entry.id   AF-A0A2Z5ZH27-F1
#
_cell.length_a   1.000
_cell.length_b   1.000
_cell.length_c   1.000
_cell.angle_alpha   90.00
_cell.angle_beta   90.00
_cell.angle_gamma   90.00
#
_symmetry.space_group_name_H-M   'P 1'
#
loop_
_entity.id
_entity.type
_entity.pdbx_description
1 polymer ?
#
loop_
_entity_poly.entity_id
_entity_poly.type
_entity_poly.pdbx_seq_one_letter_code
_entity_poly.pdbx_strand_id
1 'polypeptide(L)'
;MESFGEAVSIGLQYGAPLEEYVNSFAYSCFGPAGTVEGDPVATYATSMLDYAFRALSEAYLDKKLPDGPHQDMQGEPDPLLPLDFPGDGGDPPPRKRGSLRLVVS
;
A
#
# COMPACT_ATOMS: atom_id res chain seq x y z
N MET A 1 -5.38 -13.84 -5.88
CA MET A 1 -3.92 -13.73 -5.57
C MET A 1 -3.30 -15.12 -5.36
N GLU A 2 -4.13 -16.13 -5.07
CA GLU A 2 -3.75 -17.51 -4.74
C GLU A 2 -2.93 -18.18 -5.84
N SER A 3 -3.31 -18.04 -7.12
CA SER A 3 -2.60 -18.66 -8.24
C SER A 3 -1.16 -18.16 -8.40
N PHE A 4 -0.89 -16.90 -8.05
CA PHE A 4 0.47 -16.35 -8.06
C PHE A 4 1.31 -16.96 -6.95
N GLY A 5 0.75 -17.06 -5.73
CA GLY A 5 1.42 -17.73 -4.62
C GLY A 5 1.76 -19.19 -4.93
N GLU A 6 0.85 -19.90 -5.61
CA GLU A 6 1.09 -21.27 -6.08
C GLU A 6 2.23 -21.33 -7.12
N ALA A 7 2.24 -20.44 -8.11
CA ALA A 7 3.30 -20.37 -9.12
C ALA A 7 4.68 -20.09 -8.51
N VAL A 8 4.77 -19.16 -7.56
CA VAL A 8 6.02 -18.87 -6.82
C VAL A 8 6.44 -20.09 -5.98
N SER A 9 5.49 -20.73 -5.31
CA SER A 9 5.75 -21.93 -4.49
C SER A 9 6.32 -23.06 -5.34
N ILE A 10 5.73 -23.31 -6.51
CA ILE A 10 6.25 -24.29 -7.48
C ILE A 10 7.66 -23.87 -7.92
N GLY A 11 7.85 -22.63 -8.39
CA GLY A 11 9.16 -22.19 -8.87
C GLY A 11 10.29 -22.37 -7.87
N LEU A 12 10.07 -21.98 -6.60
CA LEU A 12 11.06 -22.15 -5.53
C LEU A 12 11.33 -23.64 -5.24
N GLN A 13 10.31 -24.50 -5.25
CA GLN A 13 10.48 -25.95 -5.05
C GLN A 13 11.30 -26.62 -6.16
N TYR A 14 11.23 -26.11 -7.39
CA TYR A 14 11.97 -26.63 -8.54
C TYR A 14 13.32 -25.91 -8.79
N GLY A 15 13.77 -25.08 -7.85
CA GLY A 15 15.11 -24.50 -7.86
C GLY A 15 15.24 -23.14 -8.53
N ALA A 16 14.13 -22.44 -8.81
CA ALA A 16 14.21 -21.06 -9.25
C ALA A 16 14.75 -20.18 -8.08
N PRO A 17 15.73 -19.30 -8.34
CA PRO A 17 16.37 -18.51 -7.28
C PRO A 17 15.43 -17.41 -6.76
N LEU A 18 15.31 -17.29 -5.44
CA LEU A 18 14.50 -16.26 -4.80
C LEU A 18 14.95 -14.83 -5.18
N GLU A 19 16.25 -14.60 -5.33
CA GLU A 19 16.79 -13.29 -5.70
C GLU A 19 16.22 -12.78 -7.04
N GLU A 20 15.99 -13.68 -8.00
CA GLU A 20 15.42 -13.32 -9.30
C GLU A 20 13.95 -12.91 -9.18
N TYR A 21 13.19 -13.60 -8.31
CA TYR A 21 11.82 -13.20 -7.99
C TYR A 21 11.78 -11.83 -7.34
N VAL A 22 12.63 -11.59 -6.32
CA VAL A 22 12.70 -10.29 -5.65
C VAL A 22 13.05 -9.20 -6.65
N ASN A 23 14.06 -9.41 -7.49
CA ASN A 23 14.48 -8.44 -8.52
C ASN A 23 13.39 -8.16 -9.55
N SER A 24 12.59 -9.17 -9.91
CA SER A 24 11.55 -9.05 -10.94
C SER A 24 10.25 -8.44 -10.43
N PHE A 25 9.89 -8.70 -9.16
CA PHE A 25 8.55 -8.42 -8.64
C PHE A 25 8.50 -7.41 -7.50
N ALA A 26 9.63 -7.09 -6.84
CA ALA A 26 9.67 -5.95 -5.93
C ALA A 26 9.31 -4.66 -6.67
N TYR A 27 8.62 -3.75 -5.99
CA TYR A 27 8.10 -2.48 -6.51
C TYR A 27 7.12 -2.60 -7.67
N SER A 28 6.59 -3.81 -7.92
CA SER A 28 5.52 -3.99 -8.88
C SER A 28 4.24 -3.30 -8.40
N CYS A 29 3.57 -2.59 -9.31
CA CYS A 29 2.31 -1.91 -9.03
C CYS A 29 1.16 -2.81 -9.50
N PHE A 30 0.73 -3.71 -8.61
CA PHE A 30 -0.33 -4.68 -8.89
C PHE A 30 -1.45 -4.58 -7.85
N GLY A 31 -2.55 -3.91 -8.19
CA GLY A 31 -3.69 -3.71 -7.28
C GLY A 31 -3.50 -2.51 -6.34
N PRO A 32 -4.15 -2.50 -5.16
CA PRO A 32 -4.10 -1.36 -4.25
C PRO A 32 -2.72 -1.20 -3.60
N ALA A 33 -2.25 0.05 -3.57
CA ALA A 33 -1.05 0.48 -2.85
C ALA A 33 -1.43 1.11 -1.50
N GLY A 34 -0.49 1.14 -0.55
CA GLY A 34 -0.78 1.76 0.74
C GLY A 34 0.35 1.68 1.77
N THR A 35 0.10 2.38 2.88
CA THR A 35 0.95 2.34 4.08
C THR A 35 0.86 0.97 4.72
N VAL A 36 2.01 0.45 5.14
CA VAL A 36 2.13 -0.79 5.91
C VAL A 36 2.25 -0.42 7.38
N GLU A 37 1.39 -0.99 8.22
CA GLU A 37 1.39 -0.74 9.65
C GLU A 37 1.95 -1.95 10.42
N GLY A 38 2.82 -1.69 11.40
CA GLY A 38 3.28 -2.71 12.34
C GLY A 38 4.42 -3.62 11.88
N ASP A 39 4.95 -3.42 10.65
CA ASP A 39 6.09 -4.18 10.13
C ASP A 39 7.26 -3.24 9.77
N PRO A 40 8.50 -3.48 10.26
CA PRO A 40 9.66 -2.66 9.94
C PRO A 40 10.27 -2.93 8.55
N VAL A 41 9.79 -3.93 7.81
CA VAL A 41 10.28 -4.26 6.45
C VAL A 41 10.01 -3.13 5.47
N ALA A 42 8.82 -2.53 5.55
CA ALA A 42 8.37 -1.50 4.65
C ALA A 42 7.41 -0.55 5.38
N THR A 43 7.56 0.76 5.16
CA THR A 43 6.57 1.75 5.63
C THR A 43 5.44 1.91 4.60
N TYR A 44 5.74 1.68 3.33
CA TYR A 44 4.80 1.78 2.23
C TYR A 44 5.12 0.74 1.17
N ALA A 45 4.07 0.16 0.57
CA ALA A 45 4.18 -0.79 -0.51
C ALA A 45 3.31 -0.38 -1.70
N THR A 46 3.85 -0.55 -2.91
CA THR A 46 3.14 -0.24 -4.16
C THR A 46 2.11 -1.31 -4.53
N SER A 47 2.16 -2.46 -3.85
CA SER A 47 1.16 -3.52 -3.90
C SER A 47 1.38 -4.54 -2.78
N MET A 48 0.41 -5.44 -2.58
CA MET A 48 0.59 -6.62 -1.72
C MET A 48 1.73 -7.53 -2.21
N LEU A 49 1.96 -7.61 -3.53
CA LEU A 49 3.05 -8.41 -4.10
C LEU A 49 4.43 -7.80 -3.84
N ASP A 50 4.54 -6.48 -4.03
CA ASP A 50 5.75 -5.73 -3.67
C ASP A 50 6.12 -5.99 -2.21
N TYR A 51 5.15 -5.81 -1.30
CA TYR A 51 5.36 -6.09 0.12
C TYR A 51 5.86 -7.52 0.38
N ALA A 52 5.19 -8.52 -0.21
CA ALA A 52 5.55 -9.92 -0.01
C ALA A 52 6.99 -10.23 -0.44
N PHE A 53 7.43 -9.74 -1.61
CA PHE A 53 8.81 -10.00 -2.07
C PHE A 53 9.86 -9.21 -1.28
N ARG A 54 9.53 -8.00 -0.82
CA ARG A 54 10.43 -7.24 0.07
C ARG A 54 10.58 -7.93 1.43
N ALA A 55 9.50 -8.47 1.99
CA ALA A 55 9.55 -9.26 3.21
C ALA A 55 10.34 -10.56 3.03
N LEU A 56 10.16 -11.27 1.91
CA LEU A 56 10.95 -12.46 1.59
C LEU A 56 12.45 -12.14 1.43
N SER A 57 12.78 -10.98 0.84
CA SER A 57 14.16 -10.53 0.72
C SER A 57 14.82 -10.27 2.08
N GLU A 58 14.13 -9.59 2.99
CA GLU A 58 14.66 -9.35 4.34
C GLU A 58 14.76 -10.65 5.14
N ALA A 59 13.76 -11.53 5.04
CA ALA A 59 13.70 -12.77 5.83
C ALA A 59 14.69 -13.86 5.36
N TYR A 60 14.94 -13.99 4.06
CA TYR A 60 15.70 -15.13 3.50
C TYR A 60 16.99 -14.75 2.79
N LEU A 61 17.13 -13.49 2.34
CA LEU A 61 18.34 -13.01 1.66
C LEU A 61 19.17 -12.06 2.53
N ASP A 62 18.73 -11.77 3.76
CA ASP A 62 19.33 -10.77 4.66
C ASP A 62 19.50 -9.39 3.99
N LYS A 63 18.62 -9.08 3.02
CA LYS A 63 18.71 -7.90 2.16
C LYS A 63 17.48 -7.04 2.37
N LYS A 64 17.65 -5.98 3.17
CA LYS A 64 16.62 -4.95 3.37
C LYS A 64 16.54 -4.04 2.15
N LEU A 65 15.38 -4.02 1.51
CA LEU A 65 15.10 -3.17 0.36
C LEU A 65 14.61 -1.79 0.83
N PRO A 66 15.01 -0.69 0.15
CA PRO A 66 14.51 0.64 0.47
C PRO A 66 12.99 0.74 0.26
N ASP A 67 12.36 1.69 0.93
CA ASP A 67 10.94 1.96 0.74
C ASP A 67 10.62 2.38 -0.70
N GLY A 68 9.52 1.85 -1.21
CA GLY A 68 9.00 2.18 -2.53
C GLY A 68 8.48 3.62 -2.58
N PRO A 69 8.42 4.23 -3.78
CA PRO A 69 7.85 5.56 -3.92
C PRO A 69 6.40 5.57 -3.47
N HIS A 70 6.02 6.58 -2.69
CA HIS A 70 4.62 6.85 -2.40
C HIS A 70 3.92 7.20 -3.72
N GLN A 71 3.13 6.26 -4.23
CA GLN A 71 2.17 6.58 -5.29
C GLN A 71 0.96 7.18 -4.58
N ASP A 72 0.93 8.51 -4.54
CA ASP A 72 -0.31 9.20 -4.30
C ASP A 72 -1.27 8.73 -5.40
N MET A 73 -2.30 7.95 -5.03
CA MET A 73 -3.50 7.83 -5.86
C MET A 73 -4.07 9.25 -5.94
N GLN A 74 -3.57 10.05 -6.86
CA GLN A 74 -4.31 11.17 -7.39
C GLN A 74 -5.48 10.52 -8.11
N GLY A 75 -6.61 10.49 -7.40
CA GLY A 75 -7.82 9.85 -7.86
C GLY A 75 -8.15 10.31 -9.26
N GLU A 76 -8.14 9.38 -10.22
CA GLU A 76 -9.14 9.46 -11.27
C GLU A 76 -10.47 9.49 -10.51
N PRO A 77 -11.23 10.61 -10.55
CA PRO A 77 -12.52 10.66 -9.88
C PRO A 77 -13.35 9.51 -10.44
N ASP A 78 -13.86 8.65 -9.58
CA ASP A 78 -14.74 7.55 -9.99
C ASP A 78 -15.76 8.14 -10.98
N PRO A 79 -15.79 7.69 -12.26
CA PRO A 79 -16.63 8.30 -13.29
C PRO A 79 -18.14 8.18 -13.00
N LEU A 80 -18.48 7.46 -11.92
CA LEU A 80 -19.83 7.25 -11.41
C LEU A 80 -20.14 8.02 -10.12
N LEU A 81 -19.23 8.84 -9.57
CA LEU A 81 -19.52 9.71 -8.43
C LEU A 81 -20.33 10.93 -8.90
N PRO A 82 -21.63 11.04 -8.58
CA PRO A 82 -22.47 12.11 -9.09
C PRO A 82 -22.38 13.42 -8.29
N LEU A 83 -21.29 13.64 -7.53
CA LEU A 83 -21.16 14.82 -6.68
C LEU A 83 -19.75 15.40 -6.81
N ASP A 84 -19.67 16.49 -7.56
CA ASP A 84 -18.58 17.46 -7.52
C ASP A 84 -18.45 17.97 -6.07
N PHE A 85 -17.61 17.33 -5.26
CA PHE A 85 -17.12 17.95 -4.04
C PHE A 85 -15.96 18.86 -4.45
N PRO A 86 -16.03 20.18 -4.21
CA PRO A 86 -14.92 21.06 -4.52
C PRO A 86 -13.70 20.61 -3.71
N GLY A 87 -12.63 20.23 -4.41
CA GLY A 87 -11.36 19.87 -3.81
C GLY A 87 -10.78 21.09 -3.10
N ASP A 88 -10.78 21.08 -1.77
CA ASP A 88 -10.19 22.16 -0.98
C ASP A 88 -8.71 21.82 -0.74
N GLY A 89 -7.88 22.31 -1.66
CA GLY A 89 -6.46 22.52 -1.40
C GLY A 89 -6.32 23.71 -0.46
N GLY A 90 -6.01 23.46 0.81
CA GLY A 90 -5.71 24.50 1.80
C GLY A 90 -6.10 24.07 3.20
N ASP A 91 -5.22 24.32 4.17
CA ASP A 91 -5.32 23.90 5.58
C ASP A 91 -6.74 23.96 6.19
N PRO A 92 -7.12 22.97 7.03
CA PRO A 92 -8.42 22.99 7.69
C PRO A 92 -8.50 24.19 8.66
N PRO A 93 -9.57 25.02 8.62
CA PRO A 93 -9.72 26.15 9.52
C PRO A 93 -9.92 25.69 10.98
N PRO A 94 -9.46 26.46 11.98
CA PRO A 94 -9.56 26.06 13.38
C PRO A 94 -11.01 25.95 13.83
N ARG A 95 -11.43 24.74 14.22
CA ARG A 95 -12.78 24.42 14.71
C ARG A 95 -13.08 25.18 16.01
N LYS A 96 -13.85 26.27 15.95
CA LYS A 96 -14.52 26.85 17.13
C LYS A 96 -15.60 25.88 17.61
N ARG A 97 -15.39 25.20 18.75
CA ARG A 97 -16.45 24.43 19.43
C ARG A 97 -17.53 25.40 19.92
N GLY A 98 -18.65 25.47 19.21
CA GLY A 98 -19.86 26.12 19.69
C GLY A 98 -20.44 25.37 20.89
N SER A 99 -20.74 26.07 21.97
CA SER A 99 -21.37 25.49 23.16
C SER A 99 -22.85 25.19 22.88
N LEU A 100 -23.20 23.91 22.75
CA LEU A 100 -24.60 23.49 22.73
C LEU A 100 -25.13 23.50 24.17
N ARG A 101 -26.14 24.33 24.46
CA ARG A 101 -26.92 24.22 25.70
C ARG A 101 -28.11 23.28 25.46
N LEU A 102 -28.18 22.24 26.28
CA LEU A 102 -29.28 21.30 26.32
C LEU A 102 -30.53 22.01 26.89
N VAL A 103 -31.60 22.11 26.10
CA VAL A 103 -32.93 22.46 26.61
C VAL A 103 -33.63 21.15 26.93
N VAL A 104 -33.90 20.91 28.20
CA VAL A 104 -34.75 19.81 28.67
C VAL A 104 -36.20 20.32 28.65
N SER A 105 -37.07 19.62 27.94
CA SER A 105 -38.54 19.73 28.08
C SER A 105 -39.04 18.75 29.13
#